data_AF-Q1RK59-F1
#
_entry.id   AF-Q1RK59-F1
#
_cell.length_a   1.000
_cell.length_b   1.000
_cell.length_c   1.000
_cell.angle_alpha   90.00
_cell.angle_beta   90.00
_cell.angle_gamma   90.00
#
_symmetry.space_group_name_H-M   'P 1'
#
loop_
_entity.id
_entity.type
_entity.pdbx_description
1 polymer ?
#
loop_
_entity_poly.entity_id
_entity_poly.type
_entity_poly.pdbx_seq_one_letter_code
_entity_poly.pdbx_strand_id
1 'polypeptide(L)'
;MGGTFLAIILAYLKVKKLDCTNSATFFTTLLDYTSPGELGVFFNENTMKYIKEDMDLKGYFDGKYLSNTFSLLRANDLIWTFFVNNYLLGKNPMPFDLLYWNADSTNLPAKMYQEYLQNTYYNNLLKEPNTLDVLGTKIDLGKVDCNSFFVAAKEDHIAPWRSIYDGMKLINGDKIFCLTDSGHVAGVVNPPKTTKYNYRLNDDLSLNSREWLLKATEHKGSWWDCWLNWLIKNNTELVKSLDYKNLIAIEEAPGSYVKK
;
A
#
# COMPACT_ATOMS: atom_id res chain seq x y z
N MET A 1 0.48 0.72 4.47
CA MET A 1 1.55 0.70 5.49
C MET A 1 2.95 0.76 4.86
N GLY A 2 3.40 -0.28 4.14
CA GLY A 2 4.76 -0.30 3.58
C GLY A 2 5.12 0.94 2.74
N GLY A 3 4.26 1.34 1.80
CA GLY A 3 4.47 2.57 1.02
C GLY A 3 4.38 3.86 1.85
N THR A 4 3.57 3.88 2.92
CA THR A 4 3.50 5.02 3.85
C THR A 4 4.84 5.19 4.58
N PHE A 5 5.43 4.09 5.06
CA PHE A 5 6.77 4.11 5.65
C PHE A 5 7.85 4.47 4.63
N LEU A 6 7.73 4.00 3.38
CA LEU A 6 8.63 4.42 2.31
C LEU A 6 8.58 5.95 2.13
N ALA A 7 7.40 6.55 2.01
CA ALA A 7 7.27 8.01 1.88
C ALA A 7 7.87 8.77 3.07
N ILE A 8 7.63 8.28 4.29
CA ILE A 8 8.23 8.81 5.53
C ILE A 8 9.76 8.76 5.46
N ILE A 9 10.33 7.62 5.06
CA ILE A 9 11.77 7.41 4.93
C ILE A 9 12.35 8.35 3.86
N LEU A 10 11.71 8.48 2.70
CA LEU A 10 12.17 9.38 1.64
C LEU A 10 12.22 10.84 2.10
N ALA A 11 11.16 11.30 2.78
CA ALA A 11 11.12 12.65 3.33
C ALA A 11 12.19 12.86 4.42
N TYR A 12 12.40 11.86 5.29
CA TYR A 12 13.46 11.87 6.29
C TYR A 12 14.85 11.96 5.65
N LEU A 13 15.13 11.14 4.63
CA LEU A 13 16.41 11.13 3.91
C LEU A 13 16.70 12.48 3.24
N LYS A 14 15.67 13.16 2.70
CA LYS A 14 15.81 14.51 2.14
C LYS A 14 16.25 15.53 3.19
N VAL A 15 15.68 15.49 4.40
CA VAL A 15 16.14 16.35 5.50
C VAL A 15 17.56 16.01 5.94
N LYS A 16 17.92 14.73 5.95
CA LYS A 16 19.29 14.26 6.24
C LYS A 16 20.28 14.47 5.09
N LYS A 17 19.83 14.96 3.93
CA LYS A 17 20.64 15.15 2.72
C LYS A 17 21.34 13.86 2.28
N LEU A 18 20.67 12.72 2.43
CA LEU A 18 21.14 11.43 1.97
C LEU A 18 20.45 11.10 0.65
N ASP A 19 21.23 11.04 -0.42
CA ASP A 19 20.74 10.74 -1.76
C ASP A 19 21.03 9.29 -2.14
N CYS A 20 20.11 8.40 -1.76
CA CYS A 20 20.24 6.96 -1.99
C CYS A 20 19.03 6.35 -2.70
N THR A 21 18.11 7.17 -3.22
CA THR A 21 16.92 6.71 -3.93
C THR A 21 16.76 7.43 -5.25
N ASN A 22 16.89 6.68 -6.35
CA ASN A 22 16.67 7.19 -7.69
C ASN A 22 15.16 7.30 -8.03
N SER A 23 14.37 6.30 -7.64
CA SER A 23 12.95 6.24 -7.93
C SER A 23 12.19 5.46 -6.85
N ALA A 24 10.91 5.76 -6.66
CA ALA A 24 10.04 5.08 -5.70
C ALA A 24 8.80 4.48 -6.38
N THR A 25 8.23 3.43 -5.81
CA THR A 25 6.99 2.83 -6.29
C THR A 25 6.05 2.59 -5.11
N PHE A 26 4.80 3.02 -5.26
CA PHE A 26 3.77 2.97 -4.23
C PHE A 26 2.60 2.12 -4.70
N PHE A 27 2.40 0.97 -4.05
CA PHE A 27 1.28 0.07 -4.31
C PHE A 27 0.18 0.32 -3.29
N THR A 28 -1.02 0.71 -3.76
CA THR A 28 -2.23 0.88 -2.94
C THR A 28 -1.95 1.63 -1.62
N THR A 29 -1.25 2.76 -1.71
CA THR A 29 -0.65 3.45 -0.56
C THR A 29 -1.35 4.77 -0.29
N LEU A 30 -1.86 4.93 0.92
CA LEU A 30 -2.36 6.20 1.43
C LEU A 30 -1.21 7.07 1.96
N LEU A 31 -1.19 8.32 1.52
CA LEU A 31 -0.34 9.40 2.05
C LEU A 31 -1.19 10.54 2.65
N ASP A 32 -2.41 10.70 2.14
CA ASP A 32 -3.47 11.51 2.75
C ASP A 32 -4.58 10.57 3.27
N TYR A 33 -4.85 10.65 4.57
CA TYR A 33 -5.86 9.86 5.28
C TYR A 33 -7.17 10.64 5.50
N THR A 34 -7.44 11.72 4.76
CA THR A 34 -8.69 12.51 4.86
C THR A 34 -9.91 11.66 4.50
N SER A 35 -9.77 10.68 3.61
CA SER A 35 -10.84 9.75 3.25
C SER A 35 -10.27 8.34 3.10
N PRO A 36 -9.90 7.67 4.21
CA PRO A 36 -9.08 6.46 4.17
C PRO A 36 -9.90 5.18 3.88
N GLY A 37 -11.11 5.33 3.32
CA GLY A 37 -12.03 4.24 3.03
C GLY A 37 -12.82 3.77 4.24
N GLU A 38 -13.38 2.57 4.11
CA GLU A 38 -14.28 1.98 5.12
C GLU A 38 -13.58 1.73 6.46
N LEU A 39 -12.26 1.51 6.43
CA LEU A 39 -11.42 1.40 7.63
C LEU A 39 -11.50 2.65 8.52
N GLY A 40 -11.66 3.84 7.92
CA GLY A 40 -11.76 5.09 8.67
C GLY A 40 -12.91 5.12 9.68
N VAL A 41 -14.01 4.40 9.40
CA VAL A 41 -15.19 4.34 10.28
C VAL A 41 -14.87 3.64 11.60
N PHE A 42 -13.90 2.73 11.61
CA PHE A 42 -13.51 2.00 12.82
C PHE A 42 -12.60 2.82 13.74
N PHE A 43 -11.94 3.87 13.25
CA PHE A 43 -10.95 4.65 14.01
C PHE A 43 -11.55 5.93 14.60
N ASN A 44 -12.52 5.77 15.50
CA ASN A 44 -13.03 6.85 16.35
C ASN A 44 -12.34 6.86 17.73
N GLU A 45 -12.57 7.90 18.53
CA GLU A 45 -11.94 8.08 19.86
C GLU A 45 -12.12 6.87 20.78
N ASN A 46 -13.31 6.28 20.82
CA ASN A 46 -13.62 5.15 21.69
C ASN A 46 -12.86 3.90 21.24
N THR A 47 -12.89 3.59 19.95
CA THR A 47 -12.17 2.43 19.41
C THR A 47 -10.66 2.61 19.56
N MET A 48 -10.13 3.81 19.33
CA MET A 48 -8.71 4.14 19.50
C MET A 48 -8.26 3.97 20.95
N LYS A 49 -9.07 4.43 21.91
CA LYS A 49 -8.81 4.23 23.35
C LYS A 49 -8.79 2.75 23.71
N TYR A 50 -9.77 1.98 23.24
CA TYR A 50 -9.84 0.54 23.50
C TYR A 50 -8.65 -0.22 22.90
N ILE A 51 -8.31 0.04 21.63
CA ILE A 51 -7.15 -0.57 20.97
C ILE A 51 -5.87 -0.23 21.73
N LYS A 52 -5.72 1.02 22.18
CA LYS A 52 -4.59 1.45 23.00
C LYS A 52 -4.51 0.68 24.32
N GLU A 53 -5.60 0.61 25.08
CA GLU A 53 -5.64 -0.11 26.37
C GLU A 53 -5.29 -1.60 26.22
N ASP A 54 -5.81 -2.27 25.18
CA ASP A 54 -5.48 -3.68 24.89
C ASP A 54 -3.99 -3.85 24.54
N MET A 55 -3.45 -2.96 23.70
CA MET A 55 -2.04 -2.98 23.32
C MET A 55 -1.09 -2.64 24.48
N ASP A 56 -1.48 -1.73 25.37
CA ASP A 56 -0.70 -1.36 26.56
C ASP A 56 -0.59 -2.55 27.53
N LEU A 57 -1.60 -3.42 27.57
CA LEU A 57 -1.59 -4.66 28.37
C LEU A 57 -0.74 -5.77 27.72
N LYS A 58 -0.82 -5.96 26.39
CA LYS A 58 -0.16 -7.07 25.67
C LYS A 58 1.26 -6.76 25.20
N GLY A 59 1.59 -5.48 24.98
CA GLY A 59 2.83 -5.03 24.34
C GLY A 59 2.83 -5.15 22.80
N TYR A 60 1.79 -5.69 22.20
CA TYR A 60 1.60 -5.81 20.76
C TYR A 60 0.13 -5.76 20.37
N PHE A 61 -0.14 -5.41 19.12
CA PHE A 61 -1.44 -5.57 18.47
C PHE A 61 -1.55 -6.98 17.90
N ASP A 62 -2.56 -7.73 18.34
CA ASP A 62 -2.81 -9.09 17.86
C ASP A 62 -3.31 -9.05 16.42
N GLY A 63 -2.55 -9.67 15.50
CA GLY A 63 -2.84 -9.72 14.07
C GLY A 63 -4.22 -10.33 13.75
N LYS A 64 -4.79 -11.13 14.65
CA LYS A 64 -6.14 -11.68 14.49
C LYS A 64 -7.21 -10.60 14.42
N TYR A 65 -7.06 -9.50 15.17
CA TYR A 65 -8.01 -8.38 15.07
C TYR A 65 -7.96 -7.75 13.68
N LEU A 66 -6.76 -7.57 13.12
CA LEU A 66 -6.57 -7.03 11.79
C LEU A 66 -7.18 -7.94 10.72
N SER A 67 -6.90 -9.24 10.81
CA SER A 67 -7.43 -10.26 9.89
C SER A 67 -8.96 -10.33 9.96
N ASN A 68 -9.54 -10.22 11.15
CA ASN A 68 -10.99 -10.18 11.34
C ASN A 68 -11.60 -8.89 10.77
N THR A 69 -11.02 -7.73 11.01
CA THR A 69 -11.48 -6.46 10.42
C THR A 69 -11.41 -6.48 8.89
N PHE A 70 -10.33 -6.99 8.31
CA PHE A 70 -10.22 -7.15 6.86
C PHE A 70 -11.22 -8.16 6.29
N SER A 71 -11.48 -9.25 7.00
CA SER A 71 -12.49 -10.25 6.60
C SER A 71 -13.90 -9.67 6.63
N LEU A 72 -14.22 -8.83 7.63
CA LEU A 72 -15.49 -8.11 7.74
C LEU A 72 -15.69 -7.08 6.62
N LEU A 73 -14.62 -6.33 6.27
CA LEU A 73 -14.62 -5.36 5.17
C LEU A 73 -14.77 -6.00 3.79
N ARG A 74 -14.54 -7.31 3.67
CA ARG A 74 -14.78 -8.08 2.44
C ARG A 74 -15.86 -9.14 2.61
N ALA A 75 -16.85 -8.91 3.47
CA ALA A 75 -17.94 -9.87 3.67
C ALA A 75 -18.61 -10.29 2.36
N ASN A 76 -18.77 -9.39 1.39
CA ASN A 76 -19.38 -9.73 0.09
C ASN A 76 -18.47 -10.62 -0.80
N ASP A 77 -17.18 -10.32 -0.87
CA ASP A 77 -16.24 -11.03 -1.75
C ASP A 77 -15.69 -12.32 -1.13
N LEU A 78 -15.45 -12.33 0.19
CA LEU A 78 -14.82 -13.44 0.91
C LEU A 78 -15.83 -14.36 1.61
N ILE A 79 -16.96 -13.83 2.10
CA ILE A 79 -17.95 -14.62 2.85
C ILE A 79 -19.13 -14.98 1.96
N TRP A 80 -19.75 -14.01 1.29
CA TRP A 80 -20.99 -14.22 0.54
C TRP A 80 -20.77 -14.95 -0.78
N THR A 81 -19.73 -14.59 -1.54
CA THR A 81 -19.36 -15.31 -2.77
C THR A 81 -18.98 -16.77 -2.46
N PHE A 82 -18.33 -17.02 -1.33
CA PHE A 82 -18.04 -18.37 -0.83
C PHE A 82 -19.33 -19.09 -0.42
N PHE A 83 -20.22 -18.46 0.35
CA PHE A 83 -21.49 -19.04 0.77
C PHE A 83 -22.37 -19.42 -0.43
N VAL A 84 -22.51 -18.54 -1.42
CA VAL A 84 -23.31 -18.81 -2.61
C VAL A 84 -22.68 -19.94 -3.44
N ASN A 85 -21.39 -19.89 -3.75
CA ASN A 85 -20.78 -20.90 -4.62
C ASN A 85 -20.62 -22.26 -3.94
N ASN A 86 -20.29 -22.29 -2.66
CA ASN A 86 -19.89 -23.53 -1.98
C ASN A 86 -21.06 -24.16 -1.21
N TYR A 87 -21.82 -23.35 -0.47
CA TYR A 87 -22.94 -23.84 0.32
C TYR A 87 -24.21 -23.99 -0.52
N LEU A 88 -24.57 -22.98 -1.33
CA LEU A 88 -25.80 -23.04 -2.14
C LEU A 88 -25.61 -23.80 -3.47
N LEU A 89 -24.48 -23.62 -4.17
CA LEU A 89 -24.25 -24.20 -5.49
C LEU A 89 -23.40 -25.48 -5.48
N GLY A 90 -22.91 -25.92 -4.30
CA GLY A 90 -22.15 -27.16 -4.15
C GLY A 90 -20.83 -27.23 -4.92
N LYS A 91 -20.26 -26.08 -5.31
CA LYS A 91 -18.97 -26.02 -6.02
C LYS A 91 -17.83 -26.16 -5.02
N ASN A 92 -16.80 -26.93 -5.38
CA ASN A 92 -15.59 -27.04 -4.56
C ASN A 92 -14.91 -25.66 -4.43
N PRO A 93 -14.44 -25.27 -3.23
CA PRO A 93 -13.62 -24.08 -3.08
C PRO A 93 -12.38 -24.21 -3.95
N MET A 94 -12.17 -23.26 -4.87
CA MET A 94 -10.88 -23.13 -5.53
C MET A 94 -9.83 -22.85 -4.44
N PRO A 95 -8.68 -23.55 -4.41
CA PRO A 95 -7.60 -23.21 -3.47
C PRO A 95 -7.21 -21.75 -3.72
N PHE A 96 -7.61 -20.88 -2.80
CA PHE A 96 -7.43 -19.45 -2.91
C PHE A 96 -6.15 -19.10 -2.15
N ASP A 97 -5.04 -19.05 -2.89
CA ASP A 97 -3.74 -18.52 -2.44
C ASP A 97 -3.89 -17.22 -1.64
N LEU A 98 -4.79 -16.34 -2.07
CA LEU A 98 -5.11 -15.09 -1.41
C LEU A 98 -5.72 -15.28 -0.01
N LEU A 99 -6.58 -16.29 0.18
CA LEU A 99 -7.16 -16.58 1.49
C LEU A 99 -6.11 -17.13 2.45
N TYR A 100 -5.19 -17.96 1.94
CA TYR A 100 -4.07 -18.46 2.73
C TYR A 100 -3.20 -17.31 3.22
N TRP A 101 -2.80 -16.40 2.33
CA TRP A 101 -2.05 -15.19 2.67
C TRP A 101 -2.81 -14.29 3.68
N ASN A 102 -4.11 -14.10 3.50
CA ASN A 102 -4.91 -13.22 4.39
C ASN A 102 -5.13 -13.81 5.79
N ALA A 103 -5.14 -15.14 5.90
CA ALA A 103 -5.24 -15.85 7.17
C ALA A 103 -3.91 -15.86 7.96
N ASP A 104 -2.79 -15.64 7.27
CA ASP A 104 -1.44 -15.62 7.85
C ASP A 104 -1.11 -14.23 8.42
N SER A 105 -1.72 -13.91 9.57
CA SER A 105 -1.65 -12.59 10.19
C SER A 105 -0.38 -12.37 11.01
N THR A 106 0.19 -11.17 10.95
CA THR A 106 1.35 -10.77 11.74
C THR A 106 0.98 -9.85 12.91
N ASN A 107 1.60 -10.06 14.08
CA ASN A 107 1.50 -9.13 15.20
C ASN A 107 2.31 -7.85 14.93
N LEU A 108 1.84 -6.72 15.47
CA LEU A 108 2.53 -5.43 15.34
C LEU A 108 2.97 -4.91 16.72
N PRO A 109 4.19 -4.38 16.89
CA PRO A 109 4.60 -3.77 18.15
C PRO A 109 3.64 -2.65 18.56
N ALA A 110 3.18 -2.65 19.83
CA ALA A 110 2.14 -1.75 20.32
C ALA A 110 2.46 -0.28 20.03
N LYS A 111 3.67 0.16 20.42
CA LYS A 111 4.10 1.55 20.26
C LYS A 111 4.09 2.00 18.80
N MET A 112 4.57 1.14 17.89
CA MET A 112 4.61 1.44 16.46
C MET A 112 3.19 1.61 15.91
N TYR A 113 2.29 0.67 16.20
CA TYR A 113 0.94 0.72 15.64
C TYR A 113 0.08 1.84 16.25
N GLN A 114 0.24 2.13 17.55
CA GLN A 114 -0.37 3.30 18.20
C GLN A 114 0.03 4.60 17.50
N GLU A 115 1.32 4.81 17.27
CA GLU A 115 1.82 6.01 16.60
C GLU A 115 1.34 6.07 15.15
N TYR A 116 1.33 4.95 14.44
CA TYR A 116 0.79 4.89 13.08
C TYR A 116 -0.67 5.33 13.05
N LEU A 117 -1.56 4.72 13.84
CA LEU A 117 -2.98 5.07 13.87
C LEU A 117 -3.21 6.52 14.30
N GLN A 118 -2.53 6.97 15.36
CA GLN A 118 -2.67 8.33 15.88
C GLN A 118 -2.22 9.37 14.85
N ASN A 119 -1.07 9.16 14.20
CA ASN A 119 -0.47 10.14 13.30
C ASN A 119 -1.08 10.11 11.90
N THR A 120 -1.63 8.98 11.44
CA THR A 120 -2.27 8.87 10.12
C THR A 120 -3.79 8.94 10.19
N TYR A 121 -4.45 7.90 10.70
CA TYR A 121 -5.92 7.78 10.64
C TYR A 121 -6.64 8.84 11.46
N TYR A 122 -6.07 9.25 12.59
CA TYR A 122 -6.72 10.20 13.49
C TYR A 122 -6.29 11.65 13.24
N ASN A 123 -4.99 11.96 13.33
CA ASN A 123 -4.49 13.33 13.16
C ASN A 123 -4.12 13.70 11.71
N ASN A 124 -3.94 12.71 10.82
CA ASN A 124 -3.50 12.89 9.44
C ASN A 124 -2.29 13.83 9.28
N LEU A 125 -1.31 13.73 10.18
CA LEU A 125 -0.13 14.61 10.21
C LEU A 125 0.78 14.43 9.00
N LEU A 126 0.75 13.25 8.37
CA LEU A 126 1.65 12.93 7.27
C LEU A 126 1.46 13.88 6.06
N LYS A 127 0.26 14.41 5.84
CA LYS A 127 0.01 15.34 4.74
C LYS A 127 0.45 16.77 5.02
N GLU A 128 0.63 17.13 6.29
CA GLU A 128 0.92 18.49 6.71
C GLU A 128 2.44 18.68 6.87
N PRO A 129 3.05 19.66 6.17
CA PRO A 129 4.50 19.83 6.16
C PRO A 129 5.04 20.15 7.55
N ASN A 130 6.11 19.45 7.97
CA ASN A 130 6.83 19.68 9.24
C ASN A 130 6.02 19.44 10.51
N THR A 131 4.94 18.65 10.44
CA THR A 131 4.11 18.30 11.60
C THR A 131 4.45 16.94 12.20
N LEU A 132 4.79 15.95 11.37
CA LEU A 132 5.22 14.63 11.83
C LEU A 132 6.72 14.65 12.19
N ASP A 133 7.03 14.28 13.43
CA ASP A 133 8.40 14.07 13.90
C ASP A 133 8.80 12.60 13.77
N VAL A 134 9.94 12.34 13.12
CA VAL A 134 10.52 11.02 12.96
C VAL A 134 11.98 11.09 13.40
N LEU A 135 12.30 10.40 14.50
CA LEU A 135 13.66 10.38 15.08
C LEU A 135 14.19 11.80 15.36
N GLY A 136 13.37 12.67 15.94
CA GLY A 136 13.70 14.07 16.26
C GLY A 136 13.81 14.96 15.02
N THR A 137 13.26 14.52 13.88
CA THR A 137 13.35 15.20 12.59
C THR A 137 11.95 15.41 12.03
N LYS A 138 11.55 16.67 11.91
CA LYS A 138 10.30 17.05 11.22
C LYS A 138 10.44 16.76 9.73
N ILE A 139 9.47 16.06 9.16
CA ILE A 139 9.47 15.68 7.75
C ILE A 139 8.41 16.43 6.95
N ASP A 140 8.62 16.52 5.64
CA ASP A 140 7.72 17.17 4.68
C ASP A 140 7.73 16.35 3.38
N LEU A 141 6.59 15.75 3.02
CA LEU A 141 6.46 14.96 1.79
C LEU A 141 6.71 15.80 0.53
N GLY A 142 6.47 17.11 0.58
CA GLY A 142 6.79 18.04 -0.51
C GLY A 142 8.29 18.21 -0.75
N LYS A 143 9.16 17.66 0.09
CA LYS A 143 10.61 17.61 -0.17
C LYS A 143 11.05 16.36 -0.93
N VAL A 144 10.18 15.37 -1.09
CA VAL A 144 10.46 14.17 -1.88
C VAL A 144 10.31 14.52 -3.35
N ASP A 145 11.38 14.37 -4.12
CA ASP A 145 11.50 14.78 -5.52
C ASP A 145 11.94 13.66 -6.47
N CYS A 146 12.07 12.42 -5.97
CA CYS A 146 12.41 11.27 -6.80
C CYS A 146 11.24 10.84 -7.69
N ASN A 147 11.56 10.34 -8.88
CA ASN A 147 10.56 9.84 -9.81
C ASN A 147 9.73 8.73 -9.16
N SER A 148 8.41 8.82 -9.26
CA SER A 148 7.52 7.95 -8.50
C SER A 148 6.43 7.30 -9.37
N PHE A 149 6.20 6.00 -9.15
CA PHE A 149 5.11 5.27 -9.79
C PHE A 149 4.07 4.88 -8.74
N PHE A 150 2.83 5.35 -8.93
CA PHE A 150 1.70 5.02 -8.07
C PHE A 150 0.78 4.05 -8.80
N VAL A 151 0.43 2.95 -8.15
CA VAL A 151 -0.68 2.09 -8.60
C VAL A 151 -1.78 2.05 -7.55
N ALA A 152 -3.00 2.23 -8.01
CA ALA A 152 -4.21 2.08 -7.21
C ALA A 152 -5.18 1.15 -7.94
N ALA A 153 -6.02 0.46 -7.18
CA ALA A 153 -7.06 -0.41 -7.72
C ALA A 153 -8.42 0.31 -7.68
N LYS A 154 -9.15 0.25 -8.80
CA LYS A 154 -10.38 1.03 -9.03
C LYS A 154 -11.50 0.70 -8.02
N GLU A 155 -11.65 -0.58 -7.69
CA GLU A 155 -12.66 -1.10 -6.76
C GLU A 155 -12.04 -1.40 -5.38
N ASP A 156 -10.99 -0.65 -5.00
CA ASP A 156 -10.33 -0.80 -3.70
C ASP A 156 -11.07 -0.05 -2.59
N HIS A 157 -11.69 -0.81 -1.68
CA HIS A 157 -12.38 -0.29 -0.51
C HIS A 157 -11.46 -0.09 0.71
N ILE A 158 -10.27 -0.70 0.70
CA ILE A 158 -9.27 -0.62 1.78
C ILE A 158 -8.47 0.67 1.64
N ALA A 159 -8.01 0.97 0.44
CA ALA A 159 -7.26 2.16 0.10
C ALA A 159 -7.89 2.80 -1.15
N PRO A 160 -8.93 3.65 -0.97
CA PRO A 160 -9.65 4.22 -2.10
C PRO A 160 -8.71 4.94 -3.07
N TRP A 161 -8.78 4.60 -4.35
CA TRP A 161 -7.86 5.12 -5.35
C TRP A 161 -7.86 6.65 -5.45
N ARG A 162 -8.98 7.30 -5.14
CA ARG A 162 -9.09 8.76 -5.11
C ARG A 162 -8.22 9.36 -4.00
N SER A 163 -8.21 8.72 -2.83
CA SER A 163 -7.36 9.14 -1.70
C SER A 163 -5.88 8.89 -1.97
N ILE A 164 -5.55 7.81 -2.68
CA ILE A 164 -4.20 7.58 -3.19
C ILE A 164 -3.81 8.67 -4.21
N TYR A 165 -4.72 9.00 -5.14
CA TYR A 165 -4.51 10.03 -6.14
C TYR A 165 -4.28 11.42 -5.52
N ASP A 166 -5.06 11.78 -4.51
CA ASP A 166 -4.89 13.04 -3.79
C ASP A 166 -3.59 13.03 -2.96
N GLY A 167 -3.29 11.90 -2.29
CA GLY A 167 -2.06 11.72 -1.53
C GLY A 167 -0.79 11.79 -2.39
N MET A 168 -0.81 11.30 -3.63
CA MET A 168 0.36 11.38 -4.51
C MET A 168 0.77 12.82 -4.82
N LYS A 169 -0.18 13.76 -4.79
CA LYS A 169 0.07 15.18 -5.08
C LYS A 169 0.93 15.84 -4.00
N LEU A 170 1.04 15.22 -2.82
CA LEU A 170 1.91 15.67 -1.74
C LEU A 170 3.40 15.44 -2.05
N ILE A 171 3.72 14.54 -2.99
CA ILE A 171 5.10 14.21 -3.39
C ILE A 171 5.44 14.97 -4.67
N ASN A 172 6.62 15.59 -4.71
CA ASN A 172 7.16 16.26 -5.88
C ASN A 172 7.84 15.27 -6.84
N GLY A 173 8.53 15.78 -7.87
CA GLY A 173 9.15 14.95 -8.91
C GLY A 173 8.17 14.42 -9.95
N ASP A 174 8.70 13.76 -10.97
CA ASP A 174 7.90 13.18 -12.05
C ASP A 174 7.13 11.97 -11.53
N LYS A 175 5.84 11.91 -11.88
CA LYS A 175 4.93 10.91 -11.35
C LYS A 175 4.16 10.21 -12.47
N ILE A 176 3.91 8.93 -12.29
CA ILE A 176 2.90 8.18 -13.04
C ILE A 176 1.83 7.72 -12.05
N PHE A 177 0.57 7.95 -12.40
CA PHE A 177 -0.56 7.33 -11.73
C PHE A 177 -1.18 6.27 -12.63
N CYS A 178 -1.17 5.02 -12.16
CA CYS A 178 -1.74 3.88 -12.84
C CYS A 178 -2.96 3.38 -12.07
N LEU A 179 -4.12 3.37 -12.73
CA LEU A 179 -5.35 2.84 -12.14
C LEU A 179 -5.67 1.48 -12.75
N THR A 180 -5.44 0.41 -12.01
CA THR A 180 -5.81 -0.96 -12.44
C THR A 180 -7.26 -1.25 -12.11
N ASP A 181 -7.93 -2.04 -12.95
CA ASP A 181 -9.25 -2.57 -12.63
C ASP A 181 -9.17 -3.62 -11.49
N SER A 182 -10.34 -4.00 -10.96
CA SER A 182 -10.52 -4.88 -9.79
C SER A 182 -10.22 -4.21 -8.44
N GLY A 183 -10.25 -5.02 -7.37
CA GLY A 183 -10.05 -4.60 -5.98
C GLY A 183 -8.60 -4.74 -5.49
N HIS A 184 -8.37 -4.36 -4.23
CA HIS A 184 -7.04 -4.18 -3.61
C HIS A 184 -5.95 -5.18 -4.03
N VAL A 185 -6.21 -6.49 -3.90
CA VAL A 185 -5.20 -7.51 -4.22
C VAL A 185 -5.30 -7.98 -5.66
N ALA A 186 -6.52 -8.23 -6.16
CA ALA A 186 -6.72 -8.75 -7.52
C ALA A 186 -6.27 -7.78 -8.61
N GLY A 187 -6.39 -6.47 -8.39
CA GLY A 187 -5.88 -5.45 -9.31
C GLY A 187 -4.36 -5.34 -9.26
N VAL A 188 -3.76 -5.36 -8.07
CA VAL A 188 -2.29 -5.24 -7.91
C VAL A 188 -1.58 -6.51 -8.39
N VAL A 189 -2.08 -7.69 -8.04
CA VAL A 189 -1.54 -8.99 -8.43
C VAL A 189 -2.21 -9.45 -9.73
N ASN A 190 -1.81 -8.82 -10.84
CA ASN A 190 -2.34 -9.11 -12.18
C ASN A 190 -1.18 -9.46 -13.14
N PRO A 191 -0.68 -10.71 -13.14
CA PRO A 191 0.50 -11.07 -13.93
C PRO A 191 0.28 -10.95 -15.46
N PRO A 192 1.29 -10.55 -16.27
CA PRO A 192 1.18 -10.44 -17.73
C PRO A 192 0.75 -11.74 -18.44
N LYS A 193 1.24 -12.90 -17.98
CA LYS A 193 0.94 -14.19 -18.61
C LYS A 193 -0.49 -14.69 -18.38
N THR A 194 -1.13 -14.23 -17.32
CA THR A 194 -2.48 -14.66 -16.89
C THR A 194 -3.34 -13.44 -16.59
N THR A 195 -3.23 -12.41 -17.42
CA THR A 195 -3.90 -11.14 -17.18
C THR A 195 -5.41 -11.30 -17.20
N LYS A 196 -6.07 -10.71 -16.20
CA LYS A 196 -7.53 -10.69 -16.09
C LYS A 196 -8.12 -9.28 -16.23
N TYR A 197 -7.31 -8.26 -15.97
CA TYR A 197 -7.77 -6.88 -15.80
C TYR A 197 -6.98 -5.92 -16.69
N ASN A 198 -7.64 -4.82 -17.07
CA ASN A 198 -7.03 -3.70 -17.79
C ASN A 198 -6.54 -2.64 -16.78
N TYR A 199 -5.86 -1.62 -17.28
CA TYR A 199 -5.45 -0.47 -16.49
C TYR A 199 -5.66 0.84 -17.26
N ARG A 200 -5.61 1.96 -16.55
CA ARG A 200 -5.79 3.31 -17.12
C ARG A 200 -4.62 4.20 -16.76
N LEU A 201 -4.24 5.05 -17.71
CA LEU A 201 -3.22 6.09 -17.57
C LEU A 201 -3.76 7.43 -18.07
N ASN A 202 -3.25 8.50 -17.49
CA ASN A 202 -3.45 9.86 -17.96
C ASN A 202 -2.31 10.74 -17.44
N ASP A 203 -1.66 11.44 -18.35
CA ASP A 203 -0.48 12.26 -18.07
C ASP A 203 -0.84 13.58 -17.38
N ASP A 204 -2.09 14.04 -17.49
CA ASP A 204 -2.54 15.29 -16.86
C ASP A 204 -2.92 15.06 -15.38
N LEU A 205 -1.90 15.09 -14.52
CA LEU A 205 -2.04 14.96 -13.07
C LEU A 205 -2.52 16.25 -12.36
N SER A 206 -2.71 17.35 -13.10
CA SER A 206 -3.26 18.60 -12.55
C SER A 206 -4.75 18.48 -12.22
N LEU A 207 -5.45 17.57 -12.93
CA LEU A 207 -6.88 17.32 -12.78
C LEU A 207 -7.22 16.77 -11.40
N ASN A 208 -8.48 16.97 -10.99
CA ASN A 208 -9.03 16.19 -9.88
C ASN A 208 -9.23 14.72 -10.30
N SER A 209 -9.33 13.81 -9.33
CA SER A 209 -9.42 12.37 -9.59
C SER A 209 -10.57 11.98 -10.54
N ARG A 210 -11.74 12.63 -10.43
CA ARG A 210 -12.88 12.38 -11.31
C ARG A 210 -12.59 12.75 -12.76
N GLU A 211 -12.07 13.94 -12.99
CA GLU A 211 -11.69 14.41 -14.33
C GLU A 211 -10.54 13.61 -14.92
N TRP A 212 -9.56 13.25 -14.08
CA TRP A 212 -8.45 12.39 -14.45
C TRP A 212 -8.97 11.06 -15.02
N LEU A 213 -9.91 10.41 -14.33
CA LEU A 213 -10.51 9.14 -14.78
C LEU A 213 -11.31 9.29 -16.07
N LEU A 214 -12.10 10.36 -16.22
CA LEU A 214 -12.91 10.59 -17.42
C LEU A 214 -12.06 10.77 -18.68
N LYS A 215 -10.85 11.30 -18.54
CA LYS A 215 -9.91 11.52 -19.65
C LYS A 215 -8.86 10.42 -19.75
N ALA A 216 -8.88 9.42 -18.87
CA ALA A 216 -7.87 8.38 -18.85
C ALA A 216 -8.03 7.41 -20.02
N THR A 217 -6.90 7.04 -20.60
CA THR A 217 -6.83 6.04 -21.66
C THR A 217 -6.78 4.67 -21.03
N GLU A 218 -7.67 3.78 -21.49
CA GLU A 218 -7.65 2.38 -21.09
C GLU A 218 -6.63 1.59 -21.92
N HIS A 219 -5.81 0.80 -21.23
CA HIS A 219 -4.83 -0.10 -21.78
C HIS A 219 -5.21 -1.53 -21.42
N LYS A 220 -5.27 -2.39 -22.43
CA LYS A 220 -5.49 -3.83 -22.24
C LYS A 220 -4.20 -4.47 -21.74
N GLY A 221 -4.29 -5.40 -20.81
CA GLY A 221 -3.11 -6.11 -20.30
C GLY A 221 -2.79 -5.78 -18.84
N SER A 222 -1.74 -6.41 -18.33
CA SER A 222 -1.21 -6.12 -17.00
C SER A 222 -0.53 -4.75 -16.97
N TRP A 223 -0.76 -4.00 -15.89
CA TRP A 223 -0.01 -2.77 -15.63
C TRP A 223 1.46 -3.03 -15.29
N TRP A 224 1.85 -4.28 -14.96
CA TRP A 224 3.24 -4.63 -14.63
C TRP A 224 4.19 -4.34 -15.78
N ASP A 225 3.75 -4.52 -17.03
CA ASP A 225 4.58 -4.21 -18.20
C ASP A 225 4.85 -2.70 -18.31
N CYS A 226 3.83 -1.88 -18.01
CA CYS A 226 4.00 -0.43 -17.94
C CYS A 226 4.98 -0.03 -16.83
N TRP A 227 4.84 -0.61 -15.64
CA TRP A 227 5.72 -0.36 -14.50
C TRP A 227 7.17 -0.78 -14.78
N LEU A 228 7.38 -1.98 -15.34
CA LEU A 228 8.71 -2.47 -15.71
C LEU A 228 9.37 -1.56 -16.74
N ASN A 229 8.64 -1.13 -17.77
CA ASN A 229 9.16 -0.20 -18.77
C ASN A 229 9.52 1.16 -18.15
N TRP A 230 8.73 1.65 -17.20
CA TRP A 230 9.07 2.86 -16.43
C TRP A 230 10.33 2.66 -15.57
N LEU A 231 10.46 1.54 -14.87
CA LEU A 231 11.65 1.22 -14.08
C LEU A 231 12.92 1.18 -14.93
N ILE A 232 12.87 0.52 -16.09
CA ILE A 232 14.02 0.45 -17.01
C ILE A 232 14.40 1.84 -17.51
N LYS A 233 13.43 2.71 -17.83
CA LYS A 233 13.71 4.09 -18.26
C LYS A 233 14.35 4.94 -17.16
N ASN A 234 14.03 4.68 -15.89
CA ASN A 234 14.62 5.39 -14.75
C ASN A 234 15.99 4.83 -14.35
N ASN A 235 16.34 3.61 -14.77
CA ASN A 235 17.60 2.95 -14.44
C ASN A 235 18.38 2.65 -15.73
N THR A 236 18.98 3.69 -16.31
CA THR A 236 19.60 3.64 -17.63
C THR A 236 20.92 2.88 -17.69
N GLU A 237 21.55 2.61 -16.54
CA GLU A 237 22.82 1.90 -16.46
C GLU A 237 22.68 0.58 -15.70
N LEU A 238 23.04 -0.51 -16.37
CA LEU A 238 23.22 -1.80 -15.72
C LEU A 238 24.52 -1.77 -14.92
N VAL A 239 24.40 -1.79 -13.60
CA VAL A 239 25.55 -1.95 -12.70
C VAL A 239 25.86 -3.43 -12.49
N LYS A 240 27.12 -3.75 -12.19
CA LYS A 240 27.46 -5.09 -11.73
C LYS A 240 26.68 -5.36 -10.44
N SER A 241 26.08 -6.54 -10.34
CA SER A 241 25.48 -6.99 -9.09
C SER A 241 26.52 -6.95 -7.97
N LEU A 242 26.07 -6.73 -6.73
CA LEU A 242 26.94 -6.85 -5.55
C LEU A 242 27.66 -8.21 -5.58
N ASP A 243 28.92 -8.24 -5.15
CA ASP A 243 29.66 -9.49 -5.03
C ASP A 243 29.16 -10.26 -3.81
N TYR A 244 28.11 -11.05 -4.01
CA TYR A 244 27.52 -11.88 -2.96
C TYR A 244 28.48 -12.97 -2.45
N LYS A 245 29.61 -13.24 -3.13
CA LYS A 245 30.56 -14.30 -2.69
C LYS A 245 31.23 -13.98 -1.36
N ASN A 246 31.35 -12.69 -1.01
CA ASN A 246 31.93 -12.26 0.27
C ASN A 246 30.87 -12.08 1.38
N LEU A 247 29.59 -12.32 1.07
CA LEU A 247 28.51 -12.28 2.05
C LEU A 247 28.24 -13.70 2.57
N ILE A 248 28.14 -13.83 3.88
CA ILE A 248 27.81 -15.11 4.51
C ILE A 248 26.31 -15.37 4.31
N ALA A 249 25.98 -16.45 3.60
CA ALA A 249 24.59 -16.90 3.49
C ALA A 249 24.07 -17.35 4.86
N ILE A 250 22.90 -16.83 5.25
CA ILE A 250 22.28 -17.12 6.56
C ILE A 250 21.36 -18.35 6.47
N GLU A 251 20.42 -18.34 5.53
CA GLU A 251 19.47 -19.43 5.25
C GLU A 251 18.92 -19.33 3.82
N GLU A 252 18.33 -20.41 3.30
CA GLU A 252 17.65 -20.39 2.00
C GLU A 252 16.34 -19.57 2.06
N ALA A 253 16.04 -18.85 0.98
CA ALA A 253 14.73 -18.21 0.81
C ALA A 253 13.61 -19.27 0.86
N PRO A 254 12.44 -18.96 1.45
CA PRO A 254 11.98 -17.64 1.86
C PRO A 254 12.36 -17.24 3.31
N GLY A 255 13.25 -18.00 3.95
CA GLY A 255 13.73 -17.74 5.31
C GLY A 255 12.78 -18.16 6.43
N SER A 256 13.20 -17.94 7.66
CA SER A 256 12.53 -18.34 8.89
C SER A 256 11.50 -17.33 9.38
N TYR A 257 11.65 -16.05 9.04
CA TYR A 257 10.77 -14.99 9.56
C TYR A 257 9.35 -15.07 8.97
N VAL A 258 9.22 -15.42 7.70
CA VAL A 258 7.89 -15.57 7.05
C VAL A 258 7.17 -16.86 7.44
N LYS A 259 7.86 -17.80 8.11
CA LYS A 259 7.31 -19.08 8.55
C LYS A 259 6.72 -19.05 9.97
N LYS A 260 6.80 -17.90 10.64
CA LYS A 260 6.40 -17.68 12.04
C LYS A 260 5.18 -16.79 12.12
#